data_AF-A0A1J4YPF9-F1
#
_entry.id   AF-A0A1J4YPF9-F1
#
_cell.length_a   1.000
_cell.length_b   1.000
_cell.length_c   1.000
_cell.angle_alpha   90.00
_cell.angle_beta   90.00
_cell.angle_gamma   90.00
#
_symmetry.space_group_name_H-M   'P 1'
#
loop_
_entity.id
_entity.type
_entity.pdbx_description
1 polymer ?
#
loop_
_entity_poly.entity_id
_entity_poly.type
_entity_poly.pdbx_seq_one_letter_code
_entity_poly.pdbx_strand_id
1 'polypeptide(L)'
;MSLIVLMSDFGVEDNYVGVMKGVMKNINPDADIIDLNHNIEPQNIKQAGFCLSGSYKFFPKGTIFVCVVDPGVGSERKIILLKTKKHYFIAPDNGIISDVVKNEKVEKITWVNNGKYFLTPVSNTFHSRDIFSPVSGWLSLGTDINKFGPAITIENIVKIRYNKPYRRENIC
;
A
#
# COMPACT_ATOMS: atom_id res chain seq x y z
N MET A 1 12.69 -10.13 -12.56
CA MET A 1 12.16 -8.75 -12.50
C MET A 1 11.11 -8.67 -11.42
N SER A 2 11.24 -7.73 -10.49
CA SER A 2 10.19 -7.41 -9.51
C SER A 2 9.46 -6.16 -9.96
N LEU A 3 8.13 -6.16 -9.82
CA LEU A 3 7.26 -5.04 -10.22
C LEU A 3 6.70 -4.36 -8.98
N ILE A 4 6.91 -3.05 -8.88
CA ILE A 4 6.32 -2.18 -7.87
C ILE A 4 5.25 -1.32 -8.55
N VAL A 5 4.07 -1.25 -7.98
CA VAL A 5 2.94 -0.46 -8.49
C VAL A 5 2.56 0.61 -7.47
N LEU A 6 2.50 1.87 -7.87
CA LEU A 6 2.26 3.01 -6.97
C LEU A 6 0.85 3.58 -7.13
N MET A 7 0.20 3.87 -6.01
CA MET A 7 -1.06 4.62 -5.98
C MET A 7 -1.03 5.63 -4.84
N SER A 8 -1.43 6.88 -5.09
CA SER A 8 -1.53 7.92 -4.05
C SER A 8 -2.54 9.02 -4.39
N ASP A 9 -2.69 9.98 -3.48
CA ASP A 9 -3.46 11.23 -3.62
C ASP A 9 -2.55 12.46 -3.76
N PHE A 10 -1.30 12.28 -4.22
CA PHE A 10 -0.29 13.35 -4.31
C PHE A 10 -0.38 14.20 -5.57
N GLY A 11 -1.17 13.78 -6.55
CA GLY A 11 -1.13 14.32 -7.90
C GLY A 11 0.19 14.00 -8.63
N VAL A 12 0.37 14.66 -9.76
CA VAL A 12 1.55 14.51 -10.65
C VAL A 12 2.26 15.84 -10.89
N GLU A 13 1.82 16.92 -10.25
CA GLU A 13 2.37 18.27 -10.43
C GLU A 13 3.66 18.46 -9.62
N ASP A 14 3.71 17.87 -8.42
CA ASP A 14 4.82 18.00 -7.49
C ASP A 14 5.80 16.82 -7.55
N ASN A 15 6.94 16.99 -6.87
CA ASN A 15 8.05 16.03 -6.87
C ASN A 15 7.82 14.76 -6.05
N TYR A 16 6.74 14.66 -5.26
CA TYR A 16 6.56 13.60 -4.26
C TYR A 16 6.70 12.19 -4.86
N VAL A 17 5.98 11.90 -5.95
CA VAL A 17 6.03 10.59 -6.63
C VAL A 17 7.41 10.32 -7.22
N GLY A 18 8.02 11.33 -7.87
CA GLY A 18 9.37 11.21 -8.44
C GLY A 18 10.42 10.84 -7.40
N VAL A 19 10.37 11.48 -6.23
CA VAL A 19 11.30 11.20 -5.12
C VAL A 19 11.08 9.79 -4.55
N MET A 20 9.82 9.34 -4.39
CA MET A 20 9.53 7.97 -3.96
C MET A 20 10.17 6.93 -4.88
N LYS A 21 10.03 7.12 -6.20
CA LYS A 21 10.64 6.25 -7.21
C LYS A 21 12.16 6.27 -7.13
N GLY A 22 12.77 7.45 -6.96
CA GLY A 22 14.20 7.60 -6.77
C GLY A 22 14.72 6.79 -5.58
N VAL A 23 14.01 6.82 -4.44
CA VAL A 23 14.35 6.02 -3.26
C VAL A 23 14.25 4.53 -3.55
N MET A 24 13.18 4.07 -4.21
CA MET A 24 13.03 2.66 -4.60
C MET A 24 14.17 2.21 -5.52
N LYS A 25 14.51 3.03 -6.53
CA LYS A 25 15.58 2.74 -7.50
C LYS A 25 16.98 2.77 -6.90
N ASN A 26 17.23 3.59 -5.89
CA ASN A 26 18.50 3.54 -5.15
C ASN A 26 18.70 2.22 -4.40
N ILE A 27 17.61 1.55 -3.99
CA ILE A 27 17.68 0.25 -3.30
C ILE A 27 17.68 -0.89 -4.30
N ASN A 28 16.79 -0.85 -5.30
CA ASN A 28 16.75 -1.84 -6.38
C ASN A 28 16.68 -1.13 -7.74
N PRO A 29 17.83 -0.92 -8.41
CA PRO A 29 17.89 -0.29 -9.73
C PRO A 29 17.09 -1.06 -10.80
N ASP A 30 16.96 -2.39 -10.65
CA ASP A 30 16.32 -3.29 -11.61
C ASP A 30 14.81 -3.48 -11.37
N ALA A 31 14.23 -2.88 -10.32
CA ALA A 31 12.79 -2.96 -10.07
C ALA A 31 12.01 -2.17 -11.13
N ASP A 32 11.05 -2.79 -11.80
CA ASP A 32 10.09 -2.05 -12.62
C ASP A 32 9.13 -1.29 -11.72
N ILE A 33 8.79 -0.05 -12.08
CA ILE A 33 7.86 0.79 -11.33
C ILE A 33 6.78 1.30 -12.28
N ILE A 34 5.52 0.99 -11.95
CA ILE A 34 4.34 1.45 -12.69
C ILE A 34 3.48 2.34 -11.77
N ASP A 35 3.00 3.45 -12.30
CA ASP A 35 1.98 4.25 -11.61
C ASP A 35 0.61 3.70 -11.95
N LEU A 36 -0.18 3.36 -10.92
CA LEU A 36 -1.57 3.00 -11.07
C LEU A 36 -2.45 4.25 -11.17
N ASN A 37 -2.36 5.13 -10.16
CA ASN A 37 -3.10 6.39 -10.11
C ASN A 37 -2.54 7.29 -8.99
N HIS A 38 -2.25 8.55 -9.28
CA HIS A 38 -1.84 9.54 -8.28
C HIS A 38 -2.87 10.66 -8.07
N ASN A 39 -3.98 10.61 -8.79
CA ASN A 39 -5.07 11.59 -8.78
C ASN A 39 -6.28 11.05 -7.99
N ILE A 40 -6.05 10.20 -6.98
CA ILE A 40 -7.09 9.93 -5.99
C ILE A 40 -7.42 11.24 -5.29
N GLU A 41 -8.70 11.51 -5.04
CA GLU A 41 -9.11 12.68 -4.28
C GLU A 41 -8.40 12.70 -2.92
N PRO A 42 -7.90 13.87 -2.47
CA PRO A 42 -7.17 13.97 -1.22
C PRO A 42 -7.88 13.26 -0.07
N GLN A 43 -7.17 12.34 0.58
CA GLN A 43 -7.63 11.58 1.73
C GLN A 43 -8.83 10.64 1.48
N ASN A 44 -9.23 10.42 0.21
CA ASN A 44 -10.37 9.57 -0.12
C ASN A 44 -10.00 8.07 -0.12
N ILE A 45 -9.96 7.49 1.09
CA ILE A 45 -9.60 6.09 1.32
C ILE A 45 -10.53 5.11 0.57
N LYS A 46 -11.82 5.45 0.43
CA LYS A 46 -12.80 4.60 -0.26
C LYS A 46 -12.56 4.56 -1.77
N GLN A 47 -12.29 5.70 -2.39
CA GLN A 47 -11.91 5.77 -3.81
C GLN A 47 -10.62 5.00 -4.06
N ALA A 48 -9.62 5.16 -3.18
CA ALA A 48 -8.36 4.43 -3.26
C ALA A 48 -8.59 2.90 -3.17
N GLY A 49 -9.38 2.44 -2.20
CA GLY A 49 -9.73 1.02 -2.05
C GLY A 49 -10.49 0.46 -3.26
N PHE A 50 -11.43 1.24 -3.81
CA PHE A 50 -12.15 0.89 -5.04
C PHE A 50 -11.20 0.76 -6.23
N CYS A 51 -10.33 1.75 -6.46
CA CYS A 51 -9.33 1.73 -7.53
C CYS A 51 -8.38 0.53 -7.40
N LEU A 52 -7.85 0.27 -6.21
CA LEU A 52 -6.99 -0.88 -5.93
C LEU A 52 -7.71 -2.20 -6.24
N SER A 53 -8.90 -2.41 -5.67
CA SER A 53 -9.68 -3.65 -5.81
C SER A 53 -10.07 -3.97 -7.25
N GLY A 54 -10.32 -2.93 -8.06
CA GLY A 54 -10.59 -3.05 -9.50
C GLY A 54 -9.35 -3.35 -10.34
N SER A 55 -8.14 -3.15 -9.81
CA SER A 55 -6.91 -3.15 -10.62
C SER A 55 -5.95 -4.30 -10.32
N TYR A 56 -5.75 -4.65 -9.05
CA TYR A 56 -4.61 -5.48 -8.64
C TYR A 56 -4.58 -6.88 -9.29
N LYS A 57 -5.75 -7.43 -9.64
CA LYS A 57 -5.89 -8.78 -10.21
C LYS A 57 -5.29 -8.93 -11.61
N PHE A 58 -5.11 -7.82 -12.33
CA PHE A 58 -4.57 -7.80 -13.68
C PHE A 58 -3.04 -7.78 -13.73
N PHE A 59 -2.38 -7.60 -12.59
CA PHE A 59 -0.93 -7.56 -12.51
C PHE A 59 -0.33 -8.96 -12.28
N PRO A 60 0.91 -9.21 -12.77
CA PRO A 60 1.61 -10.47 -12.57
C PRO A 60 1.73 -10.86 -11.09
N LYS A 61 1.84 -12.17 -10.84
CA LYS A 61 2.14 -12.68 -9.49
C LYS A 61 3.48 -12.12 -9.01
N GLY A 62 3.58 -11.82 -7.71
CA GLY A 62 4.74 -11.21 -7.08
C GLY A 62 4.74 -9.68 -7.08
N THR A 63 3.79 -9.03 -7.75
CA THR A 63 3.69 -7.56 -7.77
C THR A 63 3.52 -6.98 -6.37
N ILE A 64 4.25 -5.90 -6.09
CA ILE A 64 4.22 -5.14 -4.84
C ILE A 64 3.42 -3.85 -5.07
N PHE A 65 2.22 -3.76 -4.49
CA PHE A 65 1.40 -2.56 -4.53
C PHE A 65 1.73 -1.66 -3.34
N VAL A 66 2.15 -0.43 -3.60
CA VAL A 66 2.36 0.61 -2.61
C VAL A 66 1.23 1.62 -2.75
N CYS A 67 0.32 1.61 -1.78
CA CYS A 67 -0.92 2.39 -1.83
C CYS A 67 -0.90 3.40 -0.68
N VAL A 68 -0.69 4.68 -0.98
CA VAL A 68 -0.54 5.72 0.04
C VAL A 68 -1.55 6.83 -0.18
N VAL A 69 -2.70 6.69 0.48
CA VAL A 69 -3.69 7.74 0.70
C VAL A 69 -3.89 7.80 2.21
N ASP A 70 -3.30 8.80 2.84
CA ASP A 70 -2.97 8.72 4.27
C ASP A 70 -3.18 10.05 5.01
N PRO A 71 -4.43 10.36 5.42
CA PRO A 71 -4.71 11.51 6.28
C PRO A 71 -4.06 11.41 7.67
N GLY A 72 -3.63 10.21 8.09
CA GLY A 72 -3.05 9.94 9.40
C GLY A 72 -1.52 9.92 9.40
N VAL A 73 -0.85 10.47 8.40
CA VAL A 73 0.63 10.53 8.37
C VAL A 73 1.16 11.22 9.65
N GLY A 74 2.28 10.71 10.19
CA GLY A 74 2.86 11.22 11.44
C GLY A 74 2.09 10.88 12.72
N SER A 75 0.93 10.21 12.64
CA SER A 75 0.21 9.69 13.81
C SER A 75 0.68 8.29 14.22
N GLU A 76 0.02 7.71 15.23
CA GLU A 76 0.27 6.34 15.70
C GLU A 76 -0.25 5.25 14.75
N ARG A 77 -0.87 5.61 13.62
CA ARG A 77 -1.40 4.63 12.67
C ARG A 77 -0.29 3.71 12.13
N LYS A 78 -0.58 2.42 12.05
CA LYS A 78 0.40 1.43 11.56
C LYS A 78 0.60 1.54 10.06
N ILE A 79 1.79 1.13 9.61
CA ILE A 79 2.05 0.77 8.21
C ILE A 79 1.98 -0.76 8.14
N ILE A 80 1.18 -1.27 7.22
CA ILE A 80 0.97 -2.71 7.06
C ILE A 80 1.55 -3.19 5.74
N LEU A 81 2.29 -4.29 5.81
CA LEU A 81 2.73 -5.08 4.66
C LEU A 81 1.96 -6.40 4.68
N LEU A 82 1.04 -6.55 3.73
CA LEU A 82 0.20 -7.73 3.57
C LEU A 82 0.70 -8.58 2.40
N LYS A 83 0.81 -9.89 2.62
CA LYS A 83 1.11 -10.89 1.58
C LYS A 83 -0.11 -11.76 1.34
N THR A 84 -0.50 -11.91 0.08
CA THR A 84 -1.44 -12.92 -0.39
C THR A 84 -0.68 -14.00 -1.16
N LYS A 85 -1.41 -15.02 -1.65
CA LYS A 85 -0.85 -16.02 -2.58
C LYS A 85 -0.28 -15.42 -3.87
N LYS A 86 -0.73 -14.23 -4.26
CA LYS A 86 -0.42 -13.63 -5.57
C LYS A 86 0.39 -12.36 -5.47
N HIS A 87 0.17 -11.52 -4.47
CA HIS A 87 0.66 -10.14 -4.45
C HIS A 87 1.04 -9.68 -3.05
N TYR A 88 1.78 -8.57 -3.00
CA TYR A 88 2.11 -7.85 -1.77
C TYR A 88 1.44 -6.48 -1.79
N PHE A 89 1.03 -5.99 -0.62
CA PHE A 89 0.38 -4.69 -0.45
C PHE A 89 1.01 -3.97 0.72
N ILE A 90 1.55 -2.77 0.50
CA ILE A 90 2.10 -1.87 1.51
C ILE A 90 1.18 -0.66 1.59
N ALA A 91 0.57 -0.43 2.75
CA ALA A 91 -0.47 0.57 2.93
C ALA A 91 -0.53 1.13 4.37
N PRO A 92 -1.11 2.32 4.58
CA PRO A 92 -1.57 2.72 5.90
C PRO A 92 -2.68 1.79 6.40
N ASP A 93 -2.67 1.52 7.71
CA ASP A 93 -3.76 0.77 8.38
C ASP A 93 -4.98 1.68 8.62
N ASN A 94 -5.62 2.08 7.53
CA ASN A 94 -6.80 2.95 7.53
C ASN A 94 -7.99 2.34 6.78
N GLY A 95 -7.86 1.07 6.38
CA GLY A 95 -8.89 0.33 5.66
C GLY A 95 -8.82 0.39 4.13
N ILE A 96 -7.83 1.04 3.53
CA ILE A 96 -7.63 1.04 2.07
C ILE A 96 -7.56 -0.39 1.46
N ILE A 97 -7.01 -1.35 2.19
CA ILE A 97 -6.88 -2.75 1.72
C ILE A 97 -8.07 -3.66 2.10
N SER A 98 -9.19 -3.09 2.58
CA SER A 98 -10.34 -3.88 3.07
C SER A 98 -10.85 -4.90 2.05
N ASP A 99 -10.97 -4.49 0.78
CA ASP A 99 -11.46 -5.36 -0.29
C ASP A 99 -10.44 -6.43 -0.69
N VAL A 100 -9.13 -6.15 -0.59
CA VAL A 100 -8.09 -7.15 -0.82
C VAL A 100 -8.20 -8.26 0.22
N VAL A 101 -8.29 -7.88 1.50
CA VAL A 101 -8.41 -8.80 2.63
C VAL A 101 -9.68 -9.65 2.54
N LYS A 102 -10.77 -9.08 2.02
CA LYS A 102 -12.04 -9.78 1.80
C LYS A 102 -11.98 -10.79 0.64
N ASN A 103 -11.27 -10.45 -0.43
CA ASN A 103 -11.32 -11.20 -1.70
C ASN A 103 -10.17 -12.18 -1.89
N GLU A 104 -9.05 -12.02 -1.16
CA GLU A 104 -7.86 -12.86 -1.29
C GLU A 104 -7.61 -13.71 -0.06
N LYS A 105 -6.96 -14.86 -0.25
CA LYS A 105 -6.40 -15.63 0.86
C LYS A 105 -5.12 -14.95 1.34
N VAL A 106 -5.24 -14.24 2.48
CA VAL A 106 -4.12 -13.62 3.18
C VAL A 106 -3.21 -14.73 3.73
N GLU A 107 -1.92 -14.67 3.38
CA GLU A 107 -0.89 -15.55 3.95
C GLU A 107 -0.27 -14.92 5.19
N LYS A 108 -0.08 -13.59 5.16
CA LYS A 108 0.61 -12.88 6.23
C LYS A 108 0.30 -11.39 6.24
N ILE A 109 0.35 -10.81 7.44
CA ILE A 109 0.32 -9.37 7.65
C ILE A 109 1.46 -9.03 8.62
N THR A 110 2.28 -8.05 8.25
CA THR A 110 3.39 -7.54 9.06
C THR A 110 3.12 -6.07 9.38
N TRP A 111 3.25 -5.70 10.65
CA TRP A 111 3.40 -4.29 11.02
C TRP A 111 4.83 -3.87 10.68
N VAL A 112 4.95 -2.91 9.76
CA VAL A 112 6.23 -2.35 9.34
C VAL A 112 6.75 -1.44 10.45
N ASN A 113 7.74 -1.92 11.19
CA ASN A 113 8.33 -1.25 12.37
C ASN A 113 9.82 -1.59 12.58
N ASN A 114 10.54 -1.92 11.50
CA ASN A 114 11.98 -2.14 11.58
C ASN A 114 12.73 -1.03 10.85
N GLY A 115 13.25 -0.08 11.63
CA GLY A 115 13.99 1.10 11.16
C GLY A 115 15.22 0.79 10.31
N LYS A 116 15.75 -0.44 10.34
CA LYS A 116 16.83 -0.88 9.45
C LYS A 116 16.47 -0.75 7.97
N TYR A 117 15.19 -0.84 7.63
CA TYR A 117 14.69 -0.79 6.25
C TYR A 117 14.09 0.56 5.90
N PHE A 118 14.28 1.59 6.73
CA PHE A 118 13.77 2.93 6.50
C PHE A 118 14.89 3.83 5.98
N LEU A 119 14.50 4.91 5.31
CA LEU A 119 15.41 6.01 5.01
C LEU A 119 15.52 6.88 6.27
N THR A 120 16.74 7.13 6.72
CA THR A 120 17.01 7.94 7.91
C THR A 120 17.53 9.33 7.50
N PRO A 121 17.07 10.41 8.17
CA PRO A 121 16.05 10.45 9.21
C PRO A 121 14.61 10.23 8.68
N VAL A 122 13.72 9.74 9.54
CA VAL A 122 12.28 9.57 9.22
C VAL A 122 11.55 10.87 9.52
N SER A 123 10.88 11.44 8.52
CA SER A 123 10.14 12.71 8.62
C SER A 123 8.69 12.47 9.05
N ASN A 124 8.14 13.35 9.88
CA ASN A 124 6.76 13.22 10.37
C ASN A 124 5.69 13.32 9.26
N THR A 125 5.99 13.97 8.13
CA THR A 125 5.01 14.30 7.10
C THR A 125 5.19 13.55 5.79
N PHE A 126 6.28 12.79 5.61
CA PHE A 126 6.57 12.12 4.33
C PHE A 126 7.02 10.67 4.48
N HIS A 127 6.26 9.89 5.24
CA HIS A 127 6.49 8.45 5.39
C HIS A 127 6.51 7.71 4.04
N SER A 128 5.82 8.20 3.00
CA SER A 128 5.85 7.58 1.68
C SER A 128 7.28 7.50 1.12
N ARG A 129 8.08 8.56 1.31
CA ARG A 129 9.51 8.56 0.99
C ARG A 129 10.31 7.75 2.00
N ASP A 130 10.06 7.94 3.28
CA ASP A 130 10.99 7.48 4.32
C ASP A 130 10.78 6.03 4.75
N ILE A 131 9.59 5.47 4.53
CA ILE A 131 9.21 4.13 4.98
C ILE A 131 8.63 3.30 3.84
N PHE A 132 7.57 3.76 3.17
CA PHE A 132 6.90 2.95 2.15
C PHE A 132 7.82 2.64 0.95
N SER A 133 8.50 3.66 0.44
CA SER A 133 9.44 3.52 -0.67
C SER A 133 10.58 2.55 -0.36
N PRO A 134 11.36 2.71 0.74
CA PRO A 134 12.46 1.81 0.99
C PRO A 134 12.01 0.39 1.35
N VAL A 135 10.89 0.22 2.07
CA VAL A 135 10.33 -1.12 2.34
C VAL A 135 9.95 -1.84 1.04
N SER A 136 9.32 -1.14 0.09
CA SER A 136 9.01 -1.72 -1.22
C SER A 136 10.26 -2.06 -2.02
N GLY A 137 11.30 -1.21 -1.98
CA GLY A 137 12.60 -1.47 -2.61
C GLY A 137 13.26 -2.73 -2.05
N TRP A 138 13.38 -2.84 -0.72
CA TRP A 138 13.97 -4.03 -0.08
C TRP A 138 13.15 -5.29 -0.32
N LEU A 139 11.81 -5.19 -0.28
CA LEU A 139 10.93 -6.33 -0.57
C LEU A 139 11.10 -6.80 -2.02
N SER A 140 11.32 -5.87 -2.96
CA SER A 140 11.55 -6.17 -4.37
C SER A 140 12.86 -6.94 -4.64
N LEU A 141 13.82 -6.91 -3.71
CA LEU A 141 15.04 -7.73 -3.71
C LEU A 141 14.84 -9.12 -3.08
N GLY A 142 13.62 -9.45 -2.65
CA GLY A 142 13.31 -10.72 -1.99
C GLY A 142 13.58 -10.74 -0.48
N THR A 143 13.72 -9.57 0.16
CA THR A 143 13.81 -9.49 1.62
C THR A 143 12.59 -10.14 2.27
N ASP A 144 12.82 -11.09 3.17
CA ASP A 144 11.74 -11.79 3.88
C ASP A 144 10.84 -10.79 4.62
N ILE A 145 9.52 -10.93 4.41
CA ILE A 145 8.46 -10.11 5.01
C ILE A 145 8.55 -10.01 6.55
N ASN A 146 9.10 -11.03 7.22
CA ASN A 146 9.35 -11.04 8.67
C ASN A 146 10.35 -9.99 9.12
N LYS A 147 11.28 -9.59 8.24
CA LYS A 147 12.35 -8.67 8.62
C LYS A 147 11.84 -7.24 8.78
N PHE A 148 10.70 -6.89 8.21
CA PHE A 148 10.14 -5.54 8.29
C PHE A 148 9.44 -5.23 9.62
N GLY A 149 9.16 -6.24 10.45
CA GLY A 149 8.58 -6.06 11.78
C GLY A 149 7.71 -7.24 12.21
N PRO A 150 6.99 -7.12 13.33
CA PRO A 150 6.22 -8.22 13.90
C PRO A 150 4.98 -8.57 13.05
N ALA A 151 4.61 -9.84 13.07
CA ALA A 151 3.36 -10.30 12.46
C ALA A 151 2.15 -9.76 13.24
N ILE A 152 1.07 -9.42 12.53
CA ILE A 152 -0.22 -9.03 13.10
C ILE A 152 -1.35 -9.86 12.49
N THR A 153 -2.47 -9.94 13.19
CA THR A 153 -3.62 -10.72 12.74
C THR A 153 -4.60 -9.87 11.93
N ILE A 154 -5.40 -10.53 11.09
CA ILE A 154 -6.41 -9.90 10.24
C ILE A 154 -7.54 -9.22 11.05
N GLU A 155 -7.75 -9.60 12.30
CA GLU A 155 -8.69 -8.96 13.22
C GLU A 155 -8.18 -7.60 13.72
N ASN A 156 -6.86 -7.40 13.72
CA ASN A 156 -6.19 -6.23 14.27
C ASN A 156 -5.90 -5.14 13.23
N ILE A 157 -6.51 -5.21 12.05
CA ILE A 157 -6.40 -4.18 11.01
C ILE A 157 -7.75 -3.46 10.81
N VAL A 158 -7.69 -2.20 10.42
CA VAL A 158 -8.86 -1.38 10.12
C VAL A 158 -9.55 -1.90 8.87
N LYS A 159 -10.88 -2.03 8.93
CA LYS A 159 -11.73 -2.48 7.81
C LYS A 159 -12.88 -1.50 7.59
N ILE A 160 -13.02 -1.01 6.36
CA ILE A 160 -14.15 -0.19 5.94
C ILE A 160 -15.33 -1.12 5.63
N ARG A 161 -16.50 -0.79 6.17
CA ARG A 161 -17.76 -1.46 5.82
C ARG A 161 -18.43 -0.67 4.69
N TYR A 162 -18.69 -1.34 3.58
CA TYR A 162 -19.51 -0.80 2.51
C TYR A 162 -20.98 -1.20 2.72
N ASN A 163 -21.89 -0.27 2.40
CA ASN A 163 -23.32 -0.59 2.35
C ASN A 163 -23.56 -1.64 1.28
N LYS A 164 -24.32 -2.69 1.62
CA LYS A 164 -24.72 -3.68 0.61
C LYS A 164 -25.75 -3.04 -0.32
N PRO A 165 -25.67 -3.30 -1.64
CA PRO A 165 -26.78 -2.95 -2.51
C PRO A 165 -28.04 -3.65 -1.99
N TYR A 166 -29.13 -2.91 -1.90
CA TYR A 166 -30.44 -3.46 -1.60
C TYR A 166 -31.37 -3.13 -2.77
N ARG A 167 -32.22 -4.09 -3.11
CA ARG A 167 -33.28 -3.86 -4.08
C ARG A 167 -34.38 -3.10 -3.35
N ARG A 168 -34.78 -1.92 -3.87
CA ARG A 168 -36.07 -1.34 -3.48
C ARG A 168 -37.15 -2.14 -4.19
N GLU A 169 -37.97 -2.85 -3.42
CA GLU A 169 -39.26 -3.32 -3.92
C GLU A 169 -40.18 -2.09 -4.00
N ASN A 170 -40.85 -1.90 -5.14
CA ASN A 170 -41.75 -0.78 -5.49
C ASN A 170 -41.07 0.51 -6.00
N ILE A 171 -40.34 0.42 -7.11
CA ILE A 171 -40.23 1.55 -8.05
C ILE A 171 -41.05 1.11 -9.28
N CYS A 172 -42.29 1.58 -9.36
CA CYS A 172 -43.09 1.54 -10.59
C CYS A 172 -42.57 2.59 -11.57
#